data_AF-A0A7Y5FK07-F1
#
_entry.id   AF-A0A7Y5FK07-F1
#
_cell.length_a   1.000
_cell.length_b   1.000
_cell.length_c   1.000
_cell.angle_alpha   90.00
_cell.angle_beta   90.00
_cell.angle_gamma   90.00
#
_symmetry.space_group_name_H-M   'P 1'
#
loop_
_entity.id
_entity.type
_entity.pdbx_description
1 polymer ?
#
loop_
_entity_poly.entity_id
_entity_poly.type
_entity_poly.pdbx_seq_one_letter_code
_entity_poly.pdbx_strand_id
1 'polypeptide(L)'
;MNQSVSSDPESSWQIRLKGKTLKALMGPNAAYYGDHVELSDGRDDFATTVGIGGIIGTKFTWPVGAKQDSKVDLTPEHEPVWAKWSEAYHAKMLPAGTYLGSLYDIGFDKPEAHAIQKEGKMYYAFYANEWNGEVELRGLEARSYRVLDYVNQKDYGSVSGPAAKLAVQFSRNLLLEAVPE
;
A
#
# COMPACT_ATOMS: atom_id res chain seq x y z
N MET A 1 3.55 5.71 22.98
CA MET A 1 4.09 5.50 21.62
C MET A 1 3.18 6.22 20.65
N ASN A 2 3.70 7.17 19.87
CA ASN A 2 2.93 7.97 18.90
C ASN A 2 2.76 7.27 17.55
N GLN A 3 3.73 6.44 17.15
CA GLN A 3 3.62 5.50 16.03
C GLN A 3 4.47 4.26 16.33
N SER A 4 3.96 3.07 16.03
CA SER A 4 4.76 1.84 16.01
C SER A 4 5.58 1.77 14.73
N VAL A 5 6.66 0.99 14.70
CA VAL A 5 7.59 0.95 13.56
C VAL A 5 7.87 -0.49 13.13
N SER A 6 8.11 -0.68 11.84
CA SER A 6 8.55 -1.97 11.30
C SER A 6 9.88 -2.44 11.92
N SER A 7 10.78 -1.52 12.29
CA SER A 7 12.04 -1.79 12.98
C SER A 7 12.99 -2.62 12.13
N ASP A 8 13.72 -1.94 11.25
CA ASP A 8 14.73 -2.51 10.35
C ASP A 8 14.21 -3.72 9.54
N PRO A 9 13.14 -3.55 8.75
CA PRO A 9 12.66 -4.62 7.89
C PRO A 9 13.66 -4.92 6.76
N GLU A 10 13.80 -6.20 6.42
CA GLU A 10 14.61 -6.67 5.30
C GLU A 10 13.76 -7.11 4.09
N SER A 11 12.43 -7.09 4.21
CA SER A 11 11.53 -7.43 3.09
C SER A 11 10.19 -6.70 3.16
N SER A 12 9.54 -6.57 2.01
CA SER A 12 8.20 -5.98 1.91
C SER A 12 7.18 -6.74 2.76
N TRP A 13 7.31 -8.07 2.81
CA TRP A 13 6.42 -8.92 3.61
C TRP A 13 6.54 -8.64 5.11
N GLN A 14 7.75 -8.41 5.64
CA GLN A 14 7.93 -8.06 7.05
C GLN A 14 7.20 -6.77 7.40
N ILE A 15 7.24 -5.76 6.51
CA ILE A 15 6.52 -4.50 6.70
C ILE A 15 5.00 -4.74 6.76
N ARG A 16 4.43 -5.54 5.85
CA ARG A 16 2.98 -5.80 5.83
C ARG A 16 2.51 -6.65 6.99
N LEU A 17 3.26 -7.71 7.33
CA LEU A 17 2.94 -8.56 8.47
C LEU A 17 2.97 -7.77 9.78
N LYS A 18 4.04 -7.00 10.02
CA LYS A 18 4.17 -6.17 11.23
C LYS A 18 3.07 -5.12 11.29
N GLY A 19 2.78 -4.45 10.17
CA GLY A 19 1.69 -3.46 10.09
C GLY A 19 0.33 -4.06 10.44
N LYS A 20 -0.01 -5.22 9.86
CA LYS A 20 -1.25 -5.95 10.17
C LYS A 20 -1.32 -6.34 11.65
N THR A 21 -0.22 -6.86 12.20
CA THR A 21 -0.14 -7.31 13.60
C THR A 21 -0.29 -6.14 14.57
N LEU A 22 0.45 -5.05 14.34
CA LEU A 22 0.43 -3.87 15.21
C LEU A 22 -0.93 -3.18 15.18
N LYS A 23 -1.58 -3.07 14.01
CA LYS A 23 -2.96 -2.56 13.91
C LYS A 23 -3.97 -3.49 14.57
N ALA A 24 -3.76 -4.81 14.57
CA ALA A 24 -4.62 -5.73 15.32
C ALA A 24 -4.49 -5.53 16.84
N LEU A 25 -3.27 -5.27 17.34
CA LEU A 25 -3.01 -5.07 18.78
C LEU A 25 -3.38 -3.68 19.28
N MET A 26 -3.09 -2.64 18.50
CA MET A 26 -3.20 -1.24 18.90
C MET A 26 -4.49 -0.57 18.39
N GLY A 27 -5.24 -1.26 17.54
CA GLY A 27 -6.45 -0.77 16.90
C GLY A 27 -6.27 -0.47 15.41
N PRO A 28 -7.33 -0.61 14.59
CA PRO A 28 -7.26 -0.51 13.13
C PRO A 28 -6.79 0.86 12.63
N ASN A 29 -6.95 1.90 13.46
CA ASN A 29 -6.58 3.29 13.15
C ASN A 29 -5.18 3.65 13.70
N ALA A 30 -4.45 2.70 14.29
CA ALA A 30 -3.14 2.97 14.85
C ALA A 30 -2.15 3.42 13.77
N ALA A 31 -1.40 4.48 14.07
CA ALA A 31 -0.29 4.94 13.25
C ALA A 31 0.82 3.87 13.24
N TYR A 32 1.23 3.49 12.04
CA TYR A 32 2.28 2.50 11.79
C TYR A 32 3.28 3.09 10.80
N TYR A 33 4.54 3.13 11.18
CA TYR A 33 5.65 3.58 10.35
C TYR A 33 6.31 2.37 9.69
N GLY A 34 6.31 2.34 8.35
CA GLY A 34 6.88 1.23 7.57
C GLY A 34 8.40 1.10 7.65
N ASP A 35 9.06 2.06 8.32
CA ASP A 35 10.50 2.32 8.24
C ASP A 35 10.91 2.92 6.88
N HIS A 36 12.20 3.07 6.65
CA HIS A 36 12.75 3.62 5.42
C HIS A 36 12.52 2.69 4.22
N VAL A 37 11.91 3.18 3.14
CA VAL A 37 11.60 2.40 1.92
C VAL A 37 12.84 1.77 1.27
N GLU A 38 14.02 2.31 1.54
CA GLU A 38 15.29 1.81 1.02
C GLU A 38 15.82 0.56 1.76
N LEU A 39 15.15 0.12 2.83
CA LEU A 39 15.52 -1.07 3.61
C LEU A 39 14.89 -2.37 3.10
N SER A 40 13.77 -2.30 2.37
CA SER A 40 13.05 -3.47 1.88
C SER A 40 13.25 -3.70 0.38
N ASP A 41 12.46 -4.62 -0.19
CA ASP A 41 12.68 -5.19 -1.52
C ASP A 41 12.76 -4.12 -2.60
N GLY A 42 13.81 -4.18 -3.43
CA GLY A 42 14.03 -3.22 -4.52
C GLY A 42 14.54 -1.84 -4.07
N ARG A 43 14.58 -1.55 -2.76
CA ARG A 43 14.97 -0.25 -2.19
C ARG A 43 14.10 0.93 -2.66
N ASP A 44 12.90 0.62 -3.14
CA ASP A 44 11.93 1.55 -3.72
C ASP A 44 10.48 1.19 -3.28
N ASP A 45 10.35 0.53 -2.13
CA ASP A 45 9.14 -0.20 -1.73
C ASP A 45 8.07 0.67 -1.05
N PHE A 46 7.68 1.74 -1.73
CA PHE A 46 6.60 2.62 -1.25
C PHE A 46 5.26 1.90 -1.18
N ALA A 47 4.96 1.08 -2.20
CA ALA A 47 3.66 0.40 -2.37
C ALA A 47 3.25 -0.40 -1.13
N THR A 48 4.22 -1.05 -0.50
CA THR A 48 4.02 -1.88 0.70
C THR A 48 3.52 -1.04 1.86
N THR A 49 4.17 0.09 2.15
CA THR A 49 3.78 0.95 3.28
C THR A 49 2.51 1.73 2.96
N VAL A 50 2.38 2.29 1.75
CA VAL A 50 1.20 3.04 1.31
C VAL A 50 -0.04 2.16 1.34
N GLY A 51 0.01 0.97 0.72
CA GLY A 51 -1.16 0.12 0.52
C GLY A 51 -1.76 -0.46 1.82
N ILE A 52 -1.00 -0.52 2.90
CA ILE A 52 -1.50 -0.93 4.23
C ILE A 52 -1.84 0.25 5.15
N GLY A 53 -1.78 1.49 4.64
CA GLY A 53 -2.08 2.69 5.42
C GLY A 53 -1.02 2.98 6.47
N GLY A 54 0.23 2.71 6.14
CA GLY A 54 1.40 3.08 6.92
C GLY A 54 1.92 4.47 6.53
N ILE A 55 2.70 5.05 7.42
CA ILE A 55 3.43 6.30 7.21
C ILE A 55 4.70 5.94 6.43
N ILE A 56 4.91 6.59 5.29
CA ILE A 56 6.14 6.42 4.51
C ILE A 56 7.31 7.16 5.16
N GLY A 57 8.51 6.65 4.98
CA GLY A 57 9.73 7.38 5.32
C GLY A 57 10.85 6.96 4.39
N THR A 58 11.80 7.86 4.22
CA THR A 58 12.93 7.70 3.31
C THR A 58 14.20 8.05 4.06
N LYS A 59 15.33 7.51 3.62
CA LYS A 59 16.66 7.90 4.14
C LYS A 59 17.64 8.22 3.02
N PHE A 60 17.11 8.64 1.89
CA PHE A 60 17.94 9.02 0.77
C PHE A 60 18.97 10.07 1.15
N THR A 61 20.11 10.06 0.47
CA THR A 61 21.13 11.09 0.62
C THR A 61 20.95 12.16 -0.45
N TRP A 62 21.03 13.42 -0.04
CA TRP A 62 20.95 14.59 -0.92
C TRP A 62 21.83 15.72 -0.39
N PRO A 63 22.55 16.48 -1.25
CA PRO A 63 22.71 16.24 -2.69
C PRO A 63 23.48 14.94 -2.98
N VAL A 64 23.40 14.46 -4.23
CA VAL A 64 24.17 13.29 -4.70
C VAL A 64 25.66 13.52 -4.39
N GLY A 65 26.31 12.53 -3.78
CA GLY A 65 27.72 12.62 -3.37
C GLY A 65 27.98 13.33 -2.03
N ALA A 66 26.94 13.79 -1.31
CA ALA A 66 27.11 14.40 0.02
C ALA A 66 27.64 13.42 1.08
N LYS A 67 27.45 12.11 0.88
CA LYS A 67 27.98 11.06 1.73
C LYS A 67 28.82 10.09 0.89
N GLN A 68 30.06 9.88 1.31
CA GLN A 68 30.92 8.87 0.72
C GLN A 68 30.27 7.48 0.83
N ASP A 69 30.28 6.74 -0.28
CA ASP A 69 29.71 5.38 -0.41
C ASP A 69 28.20 5.25 -0.13
N SER A 70 27.45 6.34 -0.34
CA SER A 70 25.98 6.26 -0.31
C SER A 70 25.46 5.27 -1.36
N LYS A 71 24.48 4.46 -0.96
CA LYS A 71 23.78 3.50 -1.84
C LYS A 71 22.30 3.84 -2.01
N VAL A 72 21.91 5.02 -1.55
CA VAL A 72 20.52 5.51 -1.46
C VAL A 72 20.47 6.98 -1.88
N ASP A 73 21.32 7.42 -2.80
CA ASP A 73 21.26 8.79 -3.28
C ASP A 73 19.92 9.05 -4.00
N LEU A 74 19.34 10.23 -3.77
CA LEU A 74 18.23 10.72 -4.58
C LEU A 74 18.78 11.25 -5.89
N THR A 75 19.03 10.34 -6.83
CA THR A 75 19.51 10.68 -8.17
C THR A 75 18.36 11.21 -9.04
N PRO A 76 18.66 11.89 -10.17
CA PRO A 76 17.62 12.31 -11.13
C PRO A 76 16.75 11.15 -11.63
N GLU A 77 17.25 9.91 -11.62
CA GLU A 77 16.49 8.72 -12.00
C GLU A 77 15.52 8.26 -10.89
N HIS A 78 15.89 8.45 -9.61
CA HIS A 78 15.04 8.10 -8.47
C HIS A 78 14.01 9.17 -8.12
N GLU A 79 14.33 10.45 -8.36
CA GLU A 79 13.46 11.57 -8.02
C GLU A 79 12.01 11.44 -8.54
N PRO A 80 11.76 11.01 -9.80
CA PRO A 80 10.40 10.80 -10.30
C PRO A 80 9.65 9.69 -9.56
N VAL A 81 10.33 8.65 -9.09
CA VAL A 81 9.72 7.55 -8.32
C VAL A 81 9.30 8.05 -6.94
N TRP A 82 10.17 8.80 -6.26
CA TRP A 82 9.87 9.40 -4.95
C TRP A 82 8.74 10.41 -5.07
N ALA A 83 8.74 11.25 -6.10
CA ALA A 83 7.68 12.21 -6.37
C ALA A 83 6.34 11.50 -6.59
N LYS A 84 6.27 10.52 -7.51
CA LYS A 84 5.06 9.73 -7.80
C LYS A 84 4.45 9.13 -6.53
N TRP A 85 5.26 8.48 -5.72
CA TRP A 85 4.77 7.81 -4.51
C TRP A 85 4.42 8.78 -3.38
N SER A 86 5.18 9.86 -3.23
CA SER A 86 4.86 10.91 -2.26
C SER A 86 3.54 11.59 -2.64
N GLU A 87 3.32 11.90 -3.91
CA GLU A 87 2.04 12.46 -4.38
C GLU A 87 0.87 11.50 -4.11
N ALA A 88 1.00 10.22 -4.46
CA ALA A 88 -0.01 9.21 -4.19
C ALA A 88 -0.31 9.08 -2.67
N TYR A 89 0.74 9.07 -1.84
CA TYR A 89 0.60 9.02 -0.38
C TYR A 89 -0.16 10.22 0.16
N HIS A 90 0.23 11.45 -0.21
CA HIS A 90 -0.42 12.66 0.27
C HIS A 90 -1.85 12.80 -0.25
N ALA A 91 -2.10 12.43 -1.51
CA ALA A 91 -3.42 12.52 -2.13
C ALA A 91 -4.45 11.60 -1.45
N LYS A 92 -4.04 10.43 -0.97
CA LYS A 92 -4.95 9.46 -0.35
C LYS A 92 -4.97 9.53 1.18
N MET A 93 -3.81 9.83 1.79
CA MET A 93 -3.61 9.89 3.24
C MET A 93 -4.23 8.69 3.97
N LEU A 94 -3.92 7.48 3.47
CA LEU A 94 -4.47 6.22 3.98
C LEU A 94 -4.18 5.93 5.46
N PRO A 95 -3.11 6.45 6.09
CA PRO A 95 -2.94 6.33 7.55
C PRO A 95 -4.08 6.94 8.37
N ALA A 96 -4.86 7.86 7.80
CA ALA A 96 -6.05 8.42 8.44
C ALA A 96 -7.32 7.57 8.24
N GLY A 97 -7.23 6.47 7.49
CA GLY A 97 -8.32 5.53 7.27
C GLY A 97 -8.38 4.41 8.31
N THR A 98 -9.46 3.63 8.24
CA THR A 98 -9.67 2.44 9.07
C THR A 98 -9.16 1.21 8.33
N TYR A 99 -8.11 0.57 8.86
CA TYR A 99 -7.60 -0.68 8.30
C TYR A 99 -8.51 -1.87 8.63
N LEU A 100 -9.00 -2.57 7.61
CA LEU A 100 -9.96 -3.67 7.76
C LEU A 100 -9.25 -5.03 7.81
N GLY A 101 -8.52 -5.27 8.89
CA GLY A 101 -7.61 -6.40 9.03
C GLY A 101 -8.25 -7.79 8.97
N SER A 102 -9.58 -7.90 9.10
CA SER A 102 -10.34 -9.15 9.07
C SER A 102 -10.89 -9.52 7.68
N LEU A 103 -10.79 -8.64 6.67
CA LEU A 103 -11.38 -8.93 5.35
C LEU A 103 -10.59 -9.97 4.55
N TYR A 104 -9.28 -10.02 4.76
CA TYR A 104 -8.38 -10.92 4.06
C TYR A 104 -7.47 -11.59 5.07
N ASP A 105 -7.29 -12.90 4.94
CA ASP A 105 -6.38 -13.70 5.74
C ASP A 105 -4.98 -13.72 5.11
N ILE A 106 -3.93 -13.59 5.94
CA ILE A 106 -2.55 -13.52 5.42
C ILE A 106 -1.98 -14.88 4.98
N GLY A 107 -2.51 -15.98 5.53
CA GLY A 107 -2.09 -17.35 5.24
C GLY A 107 -2.91 -18.01 4.13
N PHE A 108 -4.20 -17.69 4.01
CA PHE A 108 -5.10 -18.36 3.08
C PHE A 108 -5.41 -17.58 1.80
N ASP A 109 -5.54 -16.25 1.85
CA ASP A 109 -5.90 -15.48 0.66
C ASP A 109 -4.70 -15.27 -0.28
N LYS A 110 -4.94 -15.43 -1.58
CA LYS A 110 -3.98 -15.15 -2.66
C LYS A 110 -4.65 -14.33 -3.77
N PRO A 111 -4.00 -13.26 -4.28
CA PRO A 111 -2.72 -12.70 -3.82
C PRO A 111 -2.86 -12.14 -2.38
N GLU A 112 -1.74 -11.83 -1.72
CA GLU A 112 -1.82 -11.19 -0.40
C GLU A 112 -2.59 -9.87 -0.53
N ALA A 113 -3.60 -9.65 0.32
CA ALA A 113 -4.56 -8.58 0.16
C ALA A 113 -4.77 -7.80 1.46
N HIS A 114 -4.93 -6.49 1.32
CA HIS A 114 -5.20 -5.55 2.40
C HIS A 114 -6.29 -4.57 1.99
N ALA A 115 -7.07 -4.10 2.96
CA ALA A 115 -8.14 -3.14 2.71
C ALA A 115 -8.19 -2.03 3.75
N ILE A 116 -8.53 -0.83 3.31
CA ILE A 116 -8.73 0.34 4.15
C ILE A 116 -10.00 1.04 3.72
N GLN A 117 -10.83 1.41 4.70
CA GLN A 117 -11.98 2.26 4.47
C GLN A 117 -11.65 3.70 4.88
N LYS A 118 -11.93 4.66 4.01
CA LYS A 118 -11.78 6.10 4.31
C LYS A 118 -12.81 6.91 3.54
N GLU A 119 -13.55 7.77 4.23
CA GLU A 119 -14.51 8.71 3.63
C GLU A 119 -15.51 8.04 2.67
N GLY A 120 -16.06 6.88 3.07
CA GLY A 120 -17.00 6.10 2.26
C GLY A 120 -16.38 5.36 1.06
N LYS A 121 -15.07 5.51 0.83
CA LYS A 121 -14.33 4.81 -0.21
C LYS A 121 -13.60 3.60 0.37
N MET A 122 -13.33 2.64 -0.51
CA MET A 122 -12.54 1.46 -0.20
C MET A 122 -11.21 1.50 -0.96
N TYR A 123 -10.12 1.20 -0.27
CA TYR A 123 -8.78 1.11 -0.84
C TYR A 123 -8.27 -0.30 -0.66
N TYR A 124 -7.82 -0.92 -1.74
CA TYR A 124 -7.29 -2.27 -1.74
C TYR A 124 -5.84 -2.25 -2.16
N ALA A 125 -5.03 -3.11 -1.54
CA ALA A 125 -3.66 -3.36 -1.97
C ALA A 125 -3.45 -4.87 -2.10
N PHE A 126 -3.04 -5.29 -3.29
CA PHE A 126 -2.74 -6.68 -3.63
C PHE A 126 -1.25 -6.82 -3.89
N TYR A 127 -0.64 -7.92 -3.41
CA TYR A 127 0.79 -8.17 -3.53
C TYR A 127 1.08 -9.60 -3.99
N ALA A 128 1.91 -9.72 -5.01
CA ALA A 128 2.40 -10.97 -5.59
C ALA A 128 3.63 -10.67 -6.45
N ASN A 129 4.54 -11.64 -6.63
CA ASN A 129 5.67 -11.48 -7.58
C ASN A 129 5.13 -11.19 -8.99
N GLU A 130 4.19 -12.04 -9.43
CA GLU A 130 3.38 -11.88 -10.63
C GLU A 130 1.97 -12.37 -10.33
N TRP A 131 0.97 -11.73 -10.92
CA TRP A 131 -0.42 -12.17 -10.86
C TRP A 131 -1.11 -11.96 -12.20
N ASN A 132 -1.87 -12.95 -12.63
CA ASN A 132 -2.79 -12.87 -13.76
C ASN A 132 -4.02 -13.71 -13.41
N GLY A 133 -5.11 -13.04 -13.03
CA GLY A 133 -6.31 -13.71 -12.55
C GLY A 133 -7.28 -12.75 -11.88
N GLU A 134 -8.25 -13.30 -11.16
CA GLU A 134 -9.23 -12.49 -10.43
C GLU A 134 -8.71 -12.08 -9.06
N VAL A 135 -9.08 -10.88 -8.62
CA VAL A 135 -9.03 -10.46 -7.21
C VAL A 135 -10.45 -10.17 -6.73
N GLU A 136 -10.70 -10.44 -5.46
CA GLU A 136 -12.00 -10.16 -4.83
C GLU A 136 -11.93 -8.85 -4.05
N LEU A 137 -12.88 -7.93 -4.32
CA LEU A 137 -13.06 -6.68 -3.61
C LEU A 137 -14.12 -6.88 -2.52
N ARG A 138 -13.67 -7.24 -1.31
CA ARG A 138 -14.52 -7.55 -0.15
C ARG A 138 -14.87 -6.27 0.62
N GLY A 139 -15.96 -6.31 1.40
CA GLY A 139 -16.34 -5.22 2.29
C GLY A 139 -16.97 -4.02 1.58
N LEU A 140 -17.44 -4.19 0.34
CA LEU A 140 -18.25 -3.20 -0.35
C LEU A 140 -19.68 -3.21 0.22
N GLU A 141 -20.33 -2.06 0.22
CA GLU A 141 -21.78 -1.99 0.45
C GLU A 141 -22.56 -2.45 -0.80
N ALA A 142 -23.84 -2.77 -0.66
CA ALA A 142 -24.71 -3.19 -1.78
C ALA A 142 -25.08 -2.01 -2.71
N ARG A 143 -24.08 -1.46 -3.40
CA ARG A 143 -24.17 -0.36 -4.37
C ARG A 143 -23.08 -0.48 -5.43
N SER A 144 -23.13 0.38 -6.44
CA SER A 144 -22.10 0.48 -7.48
C SER A 144 -20.88 1.26 -7.02
N TYR A 145 -19.72 0.89 -7.52
CA TYR A 145 -18.44 1.54 -7.27
C TYR A 145 -17.64 1.66 -8.57
N ARG A 146 -16.99 2.81 -8.79
CA ARG A 146 -15.96 2.97 -9.81
C ARG A 146 -14.60 2.54 -9.25
N VAL A 147 -13.88 1.69 -9.96
CA VAL A 147 -12.58 1.14 -9.52
C VAL A 147 -11.44 1.71 -10.36
N LEU A 148 -10.43 2.25 -9.69
CA LEU A 148 -9.26 2.90 -10.29
C LEU A 148 -7.98 2.37 -9.64
N ASP A 149 -6.98 2.00 -10.42
CA ASP A 149 -5.59 1.95 -9.92
C ASP A 149 -5.10 3.38 -9.74
N TYR A 150 -5.03 3.84 -8.50
CA TYR A 150 -4.71 5.24 -8.20
C TYR A 150 -3.22 5.56 -8.29
N VAL A 151 -2.36 4.56 -8.46
CA VAL A 151 -0.91 4.75 -8.64
C VAL A 151 -0.58 4.89 -10.12
N ASN A 152 -1.23 4.11 -10.97
CA ASN A 152 -0.98 4.10 -12.41
C ASN A 152 -2.09 4.75 -13.25
N GLN A 153 -3.13 5.29 -12.60
CA GLN A 153 -4.27 5.97 -13.22
C GLN A 153 -5.01 5.09 -14.23
N LYS A 154 -5.05 3.77 -13.98
CA LYS A 154 -5.75 2.81 -14.84
C LYS A 154 -7.15 2.56 -14.31
N ASP A 155 -8.14 2.90 -15.12
CA ASP A 155 -9.54 2.67 -14.81
C ASP A 155 -9.95 1.23 -15.10
N TYR A 156 -10.59 0.58 -14.14
CA TYR A 156 -11.09 -0.80 -14.21
C TYR A 156 -12.60 -0.88 -14.42
N GLY A 157 -13.29 0.24 -14.55
CA GLY A 157 -14.72 0.31 -14.73
C GLY A 157 -15.50 0.26 -13.42
N SER A 158 -16.80 -0.03 -13.54
CA SER A 158 -17.71 -0.06 -12.40
C SER A 158 -18.00 -1.50 -11.98
N VAL A 159 -18.09 -1.72 -10.67
CA VAL A 159 -18.41 -3.01 -10.05
C VAL A 159 -19.58 -2.86 -9.07
N SER A 160 -20.28 -3.95 -8.79
CA SER A 160 -21.38 -3.96 -7.81
C SER A 160 -20.95 -4.69 -6.55
N GLY A 161 -21.18 -4.09 -5.38
CA GLY A 161 -21.05 -4.78 -4.10
C GLY A 161 -22.22 -5.74 -3.82
N PRO A 162 -22.21 -6.45 -2.68
CA PRO A 162 -21.33 -6.27 -1.53
C PRO A 162 -19.94 -6.92 -1.67
N ALA A 163 -19.73 -7.72 -2.71
CA ALA A 163 -18.43 -8.22 -3.11
C ALA A 163 -18.36 -8.26 -4.64
N ALA A 164 -17.21 -7.91 -5.19
CA ALA A 164 -16.97 -7.93 -6.62
C ALA A 164 -15.72 -8.75 -6.94
N LYS A 165 -15.69 -9.35 -8.13
CA LYS A 165 -14.47 -9.95 -8.69
C LYS A 165 -13.98 -9.09 -9.85
N LEU A 166 -12.66 -8.92 -9.92
CA LEU A 166 -12.02 -8.10 -10.94
C LEU A 166 -10.85 -8.85 -11.55
N ALA A 167 -10.88 -9.04 -12.87
CA ALA A 167 -9.74 -9.60 -13.60
C ALA A 167 -8.60 -8.58 -13.68
N VAL A 168 -7.42 -8.95 -13.21
CA VAL A 168 -6.25 -8.08 -13.12
C VAL A 168 -4.98 -8.81 -13.51
N GLN A 169 -4.01 -8.04 -14.00
CA GLN A 169 -2.65 -8.50 -14.23
C GLN A 169 -1.68 -7.45 -13.68
N PHE A 170 -0.75 -7.86 -12.82
CA PHE A 170 0.24 -6.97 -12.22
C PHE A 170 1.50 -7.73 -11.78
N SER A 171 2.57 -6.97 -11.52
CA SER A 171 3.80 -7.46 -10.90
C SER A 171 4.10 -6.63 -9.65
N ARG A 172 4.60 -7.29 -8.60
CA ARG A 172 4.83 -6.77 -7.23
C ARG A 172 3.57 -6.33 -6.50
N ASN A 173 2.79 -5.41 -7.05
CA ASN A 173 1.63 -4.82 -6.38
C ASN A 173 0.57 -4.27 -7.34
N LEU A 174 -0.65 -4.13 -6.81
CA LEU A 174 -1.77 -3.41 -7.42
C LEU A 174 -2.54 -2.66 -6.32
N LEU A 175 -2.68 -1.35 -6.46
CA LEU A 175 -3.29 -0.46 -5.47
C LEU A 175 -4.55 0.17 -6.07
N LEU A 176 -5.72 -0.27 -5.61
CA LEU A 176 -7.02 0.14 -6.13
C LEU A 176 -7.77 1.06 -5.16
N GLU A 177 -8.50 2.02 -5.71
CA GLU A 177 -9.52 2.81 -5.02
C GLU A 177 -10.88 2.45 -5.65
N ALA A 178 -11.85 2.10 -4.81
CA ALA A 178 -13.24 1.92 -5.18
C ALA A 178 -14.04 3.09 -4.60
N VAL A 179 -14.56 3.95 -5.48
CA VAL A 179 -15.36 5.12 -5.14
C VAL A 179 -16.83 4.78 -5.36
N PRO A 180 -17.72 4.95 -4.36
CA PRO A 180 -19.14 4.72 -4.55
C PRO A 180 -19.73 5.64 -5.63
N GLU A 181 -20.57 5.09 -6.49
CA GLU A 181 -21.38 5.84 -7.48
C GLU A 181 -22.73 6.28 -6.90
#